data_AF-A0A367GSJ8-F1
#
_entry.id   AF-A0A367GSJ8-F1
#
_cell.length_a   1.000
_cell.length_b   1.000
_cell.length_c   1.000
_cell.angle_alpha   90.00
_cell.angle_beta   90.00
_cell.angle_gamma   90.00
#
_symmetry.space_group_name_H-M   'P 1'
#
loop_
_entity.id
_entity.type
_entity.pdbx_description
1 polymer ?
#
loop_
_entity_poly.entity_id
_entity_poly.type
_entity_poly.pdbx_seq_one_letter_code
_entity_poly.pdbx_strand_id
1 'polypeptide(L)'
;MAQKYRIYINQKVILITEKVPQNAASYQLIDGQTFNLTTIYPKILKYNIGLFYVICEDAKAFIKEVERSIAVIEAAGGLVKNDEGNYLFIYRNDKWDLPKGKLEDGETKKTGAVREVEEECGITVNALQKKICKTYHVYTIKGTPVLKKTHWYAMKHKGHEKLKPQKEEGITDVRWFKKGDIDPILQNTFPSIVDVLVKTGLVKERPALLLG
;
A
#
# COMPACT_ATOMS: atom_id res chain seq x y z
N MET A 1 -14.82 -16.81 0.78
CA MET A 1 -14.79 -15.62 -0.11
C MET A 1 -13.58 -15.73 -1.01
N ALA A 2 -13.74 -15.48 -2.32
CA ALA A 2 -12.62 -15.50 -3.26
C ALA A 2 -11.55 -14.49 -2.84
N GLN A 3 -10.28 -14.90 -2.82
CA GLN A 3 -9.18 -13.98 -2.50
C GLN A 3 -8.91 -13.07 -3.69
N LYS A 4 -8.58 -11.80 -3.41
CA LYS A 4 -8.24 -10.80 -4.42
C LYS A 4 -6.96 -10.10 -4.02
N TYR A 5 -6.06 -9.93 -4.97
CA TYR A 5 -4.82 -9.17 -4.79
C TYR A 5 -4.77 -8.02 -5.78
N ARG A 6 -4.07 -6.95 -5.40
CA ARG A 6 -3.87 -5.79 -6.27
C ARG A 6 -2.40 -5.44 -6.32
N ILE A 7 -1.90 -5.29 -7.53
CA ILE A 7 -0.57 -4.76 -7.82
C ILE A 7 -0.76 -3.34 -8.34
N TYR A 8 -0.20 -2.37 -7.62
CA TYR A 8 -0.26 -0.95 -7.96
C TYR A 8 0.95 -0.57 -8.82
N ILE A 9 0.71 0.17 -9.90
CA ILE A 9 1.74 0.70 -10.80
C ILE A 9 1.42 2.17 -11.05
N ASN A 10 2.06 3.08 -10.33
CA ASN A 10 1.65 4.49 -10.30
C ASN A 10 0.16 4.62 -9.93
N GLN A 11 -0.65 5.22 -10.81
CA GLN A 11 -2.10 5.34 -10.64
C GLN A 11 -2.88 4.14 -11.19
N LYS A 12 -2.19 3.14 -11.78
CA LYS A 12 -2.79 1.96 -12.41
C LYS A 12 -2.86 0.78 -11.45
N VAL A 13 -3.81 -0.11 -11.69
CA VAL A 13 -4.05 -1.28 -10.83
C VAL A 13 -4.22 -2.53 -11.68
N ILE A 14 -3.47 -3.58 -11.34
CA ILE A 14 -3.72 -4.94 -11.82
C ILE A 14 -4.43 -5.70 -10.70
N LEU A 15 -5.69 -6.08 -10.93
CA LEU A 15 -6.50 -6.91 -10.05
C LEU A 15 -6.30 -8.40 -10.38
N ILE A 16 -5.77 -9.18 -9.45
CA ILE A 16 -5.71 -10.64 -9.54
C ILE A 16 -6.93 -11.20 -8.80
N THR A 17 -7.76 -11.98 -9.49
CA THR A 17 -9.07 -12.42 -8.99
C THR A 17 -9.47 -13.80 -9.52
N GLU A 18 -10.23 -14.55 -8.72
CA GLU A 18 -10.75 -15.88 -9.10
C GLU A 18 -12.05 -15.82 -9.90
N LYS A 19 -12.63 -14.62 -10.03
CA LYS A 19 -13.87 -14.37 -10.77
C LYS A 19 -13.78 -13.07 -11.53
N VAL A 20 -14.48 -12.99 -12.65
CA VAL A 20 -14.68 -11.75 -13.42
C VAL A 20 -15.17 -10.64 -12.47
N PRO A 21 -14.54 -9.45 -12.43
CA PRO A 21 -15.01 -8.35 -11.62
C PRO A 21 -16.38 -7.86 -12.12
N GLN A 22 -17.26 -7.43 -11.21
CA GLN A 22 -18.62 -6.98 -11.57
C GLN A 22 -18.62 -5.85 -12.61
N ASN A 23 -17.63 -4.96 -12.58
CA ASN A 23 -17.47 -3.85 -13.53
C ASN A 23 -16.40 -4.16 -14.59
N ALA A 24 -16.34 -5.39 -15.12
CA ALA A 24 -15.31 -5.82 -16.05
C ALA A 24 -15.15 -4.92 -17.29
N ALA A 25 -16.22 -4.23 -17.73
CA ALA A 25 -16.16 -3.25 -18.82
C ALA A 25 -15.22 -2.07 -18.55
N SER A 26 -14.96 -1.75 -17.28
CA SER A 26 -14.00 -0.70 -16.87
C SER A 26 -12.56 -1.22 -16.77
N TYR A 27 -12.32 -2.51 -17.00
CA TYR A 27 -11.01 -3.13 -16.90
C TYR A 27 -10.54 -3.67 -18.25
N GLN A 28 -9.24 -3.60 -18.49
CA GLN A 28 -8.60 -4.36 -19.55
C GLN A 28 -8.17 -5.75 -19.02
N LEU A 29 -8.61 -6.82 -19.70
CA LEU A 29 -8.19 -8.18 -19.37
C LEU A 29 -6.73 -8.39 -19.77
N ILE A 30 -5.96 -8.98 -18.86
CA ILE A 30 -4.62 -9.52 -19.11
C ILE A 30 -4.74 -11.04 -19.04
N ASP A 31 -4.24 -11.73 -20.05
CA ASP A 31 -4.17 -13.19 -20.04
C ASP A 31 -3.26 -13.68 -18.90
N GLY A 32 -3.83 -14.51 -18.02
CA GLY A 32 -3.13 -15.06 -16.87
C GLY A 32 -2.06 -16.08 -17.24
N GLN A 33 -2.20 -16.79 -18.37
CA GLN A 33 -1.24 -17.82 -18.79
C GLN A 33 0.09 -17.20 -19.28
N THR A 34 0.00 -16.02 -19.89
CA THR A 34 1.17 -15.28 -20.40
C THR A 34 1.62 -14.15 -19.46
N PHE A 35 1.10 -14.12 -18.23
CA PHE A 35 1.41 -13.07 -17.28
C PHE A 35 2.88 -13.12 -16.84
N ASN A 36 3.61 -12.04 -17.11
CA ASN A 36 4.92 -11.80 -16.54
C ASN A 36 5.03 -10.33 -16.16
N LEU A 37 5.19 -10.03 -14.86
CA LEU A 37 5.13 -8.66 -14.36
C LEU A 37 6.22 -7.77 -14.98
N THR A 38 7.43 -8.29 -15.15
CA THR A 38 8.57 -7.58 -15.75
C THR A 38 8.30 -7.20 -17.21
N THR A 39 7.70 -8.12 -17.99
CA THR A 39 7.39 -7.89 -19.40
C THR A 39 6.18 -6.99 -19.61
N ILE A 40 5.14 -7.10 -18.77
CA ILE A 40 3.91 -6.31 -18.93
C ILE A 40 4.06 -4.90 -18.34
N TYR A 41 4.88 -4.70 -17.30
CA TYR A 41 5.08 -3.40 -16.66
C TYR A 41 5.28 -2.23 -17.65
N PRO A 42 6.23 -2.28 -18.61
CA PRO A 42 6.41 -1.19 -19.57
C PRO A 42 5.23 -1.01 -20.53
N LYS A 43 4.44 -2.07 -20.79
CA LYS A 43 3.21 -1.98 -21.58
C LYS A 43 2.10 -1.28 -20.78
N ILE A 44 1.91 -1.66 -19.53
CA ILE A 44 0.92 -1.06 -18.61
C ILE A 44 1.10 0.45 -18.51
N LEU A 45 2.33 0.94 -18.43
CA LEU A 45 2.62 2.38 -18.39
C LEU A 45 2.15 3.15 -19.63
N LYS A 46 2.10 2.51 -20.81
CA LYS A 46 1.72 3.16 -22.08
C LYS A 46 0.22 3.23 -22.31
N TYR A 47 -0.57 2.42 -21.61
CA TYR A 47 -2.01 2.41 -21.76
C TYR A 47 -2.64 3.65 -21.13
N ASN A 48 -3.72 4.17 -21.72
CA ASN A 48 -4.50 5.25 -21.12
C ASN A 48 -5.44 4.74 -20.00
N ILE A 49 -5.90 3.49 -20.09
CA ILE A 49 -6.75 2.87 -19.06
C ILE A 49 -5.99 2.64 -17.74
N GLY A 50 -6.66 2.89 -16.61
CA GLY A 50 -6.09 2.74 -15.27
C GLY A 50 -6.23 1.33 -14.67
N LEU A 51 -7.23 0.56 -15.12
CA LEU A 51 -7.62 -0.69 -14.50
C LEU A 51 -7.39 -1.89 -15.40
N PHE A 52 -6.72 -2.90 -14.84
CA PHE A 52 -6.45 -4.18 -15.47
C PHE A 52 -6.86 -5.30 -14.54
N TYR A 53 -7.16 -6.47 -15.09
CA TYR A 53 -7.41 -7.65 -14.29
C TYR A 53 -6.88 -8.92 -14.94
N VAL A 54 -6.57 -9.88 -14.08
CA VAL A 54 -6.20 -11.25 -14.43
C VAL A 54 -7.17 -12.18 -13.73
N ILE A 55 -7.75 -13.11 -14.48
CA ILE A 55 -8.52 -14.22 -13.92
C ILE A 55 -7.58 -15.41 -13.74
N CYS A 56 -7.61 -16.02 -12.57
CA CYS A 56 -6.82 -17.22 -12.25
C CYS A 56 -7.61 -18.16 -11.34
N GLU A 57 -7.21 -19.42 -11.23
CA GLU A 57 -7.92 -20.38 -10.36
C GLU A 57 -7.67 -20.14 -8.87
N ASP A 58 -6.43 -19.81 -8.49
CA ASP A 58 -6.02 -19.50 -7.12
C ASP A 58 -5.22 -18.18 -7.09
N ALA A 59 -5.87 -17.11 -6.62
CA ALA A 59 -5.25 -15.78 -6.58
C ALA A 59 -4.05 -15.71 -5.62
N LYS A 60 -4.02 -16.54 -4.58
CA LYS A 60 -2.93 -16.60 -3.59
C LYS A 60 -1.73 -17.35 -4.16
N ALA A 61 -1.95 -18.44 -4.90
CA ALA A 61 -0.89 -19.11 -5.63
C ALA A 61 -0.30 -18.20 -6.71
N PHE A 62 -1.16 -17.50 -7.45
CA PHE A 62 -0.77 -16.58 -8.52
C PHE A 62 0.12 -15.45 -8.00
N ILE A 63 -0.27 -14.73 -6.94
CA ILE A 63 0.60 -13.65 -6.41
C ILE A 63 1.94 -14.17 -5.89
N LYS A 64 2.01 -15.40 -5.36
CA LYS A 64 3.28 -16.02 -4.96
C LYS A 64 4.15 -16.33 -6.17
N GLU A 65 3.57 -16.72 -7.29
CA GLU A 65 4.30 -16.92 -8.54
C GLU A 65 4.88 -15.60 -9.06
N VAL A 66 4.07 -14.53 -9.02
CA VAL A 66 4.55 -13.18 -9.35
C VAL A 66 5.73 -12.80 -8.45
N GLU A 67 5.62 -12.98 -7.13
CA GLU A 67 6.69 -12.74 -6.16
C GLU A 67 7.98 -13.56 -6.47
N ARG A 68 7.87 -14.76 -7.06
CA ARG A 68 9.04 -15.57 -7.45
C ARG A 68 9.69 -15.13 -8.76
N SER A 69 8.92 -14.48 -9.64
CA SER A 69 9.37 -14.10 -11.00
C SER A 69 10.05 -12.73 -11.09
N ILE A 70 10.07 -11.96 -9.99
CA ILE A 70 10.58 -10.59 -9.95
C ILE A 70 11.33 -10.33 -8.64
N ALA A 71 12.29 -9.42 -8.64
CA ALA A 71 12.92 -8.97 -7.41
C ALA A 71 11.87 -8.35 -6.47
N VAL A 72 11.78 -8.88 -5.24
CA VAL A 72 10.85 -8.41 -4.21
C VAL A 72 11.60 -7.59 -3.17
N ILE A 73 11.06 -6.42 -2.85
CA ILE A 73 11.52 -5.59 -1.74
C ILE A 73 10.50 -5.70 -0.62
N GLU A 74 10.91 -6.30 0.48
CA GLU A 74 10.08 -6.39 1.68
C GLU A 74 10.13 -5.06 2.44
N ALA A 75 8.96 -4.62 2.88
CA ALA A 75 8.76 -3.35 3.56
C ALA A 75 7.70 -3.52 4.64
N ALA A 76 7.69 -2.65 5.64
CA ALA A 76 6.67 -2.66 6.67
C ALA A 76 6.37 -1.27 7.20
N GLY A 77 5.20 -1.11 7.81
CA GLY A 77 4.78 0.14 8.43
C GLY A 77 3.44 0.04 9.13
N GLY A 78 2.91 1.20 9.52
CA GLY A 78 1.87 1.26 10.53
C GLY A 78 0.75 2.26 10.23
N LEU A 79 -0.48 1.86 10.58
CA LEU A 79 -1.53 2.83 10.88
C LEU A 79 -1.52 3.05 12.40
N VAL A 80 -0.99 4.19 12.82
CA VAL A 80 -0.86 4.55 14.24
C VAL A 80 -2.10 5.32 14.68
N LYS A 81 -2.64 4.96 15.85
CA LYS A 81 -3.71 5.71 16.52
C LYS A 81 -3.21 6.24 17.87
N ASN A 82 -3.33 7.54 18.11
CA ASN A 82 -3.00 8.13 19.41
C ASN A 82 -4.14 7.95 20.44
N ASP A 83 -3.93 8.41 21.68
CA ASP A 83 -4.91 8.31 22.78
C ASP A 83 -6.16 9.20 22.58
N GLU A 84 -6.03 10.30 21.82
CA GLU A 84 -7.16 11.15 21.40
C GLU A 84 -7.99 10.51 20.28
N GLY A 85 -7.52 9.41 19.73
CA GLY A 85 -8.16 8.67 18.66
C GLY A 85 -7.90 9.18 17.24
N ASN A 86 -6.90 10.06 17.08
CA ASN A 86 -6.39 10.55 15.81
C ASN A 86 -5.44 9.53 15.17
N TYR A 87 -5.25 9.65 13.86
CA TYR A 87 -4.45 8.75 13.02
C TYR A 87 -3.26 9.48 12.41
N LEU A 88 -2.09 8.85 12.45
CA LEU A 88 -0.86 9.42 11.93
C LEU A 88 -0.75 9.22 10.41
N PHE A 89 -0.43 10.29 9.70
CA PHE A 89 -0.12 10.27 8.27
C PHE A 89 1.15 11.08 8.00
N ILE A 90 1.85 10.69 6.93
CA ILE A 90 3.01 11.40 6.40
C ILE A 90 2.66 11.99 5.04
N TYR A 91 3.27 13.11 4.66
CA TYR A 91 3.11 13.75 3.35
C TYR A 91 4.42 13.68 2.56
N ARG A 92 4.36 13.03 1.40
CA ARG A 92 5.50 12.83 0.49
C ARG A 92 5.04 12.67 -0.95
N ASN A 93 5.85 13.08 -1.92
CA ASN A 93 5.50 13.02 -3.34
C ASN A 93 4.10 13.60 -3.64
N ASP A 94 3.82 14.75 -3.02
CA ASP A 94 2.56 15.50 -3.10
C ASP A 94 1.30 14.75 -2.63
N LYS A 95 1.45 13.63 -1.92
CA LYS A 95 0.34 12.79 -1.43
C LYS A 95 0.47 12.44 0.05
N TRP A 96 -0.68 12.28 0.71
CA TRP A 96 -0.74 11.66 2.03
C TRP A 96 -0.51 10.15 1.92
N ASP A 97 0.26 9.62 2.85
CA ASP A 97 0.66 8.22 2.94
C ASP A 97 0.67 7.79 4.42
N LEU A 98 0.85 6.50 4.64
CA LEU A 98 1.15 5.96 5.96
C LEU A 98 2.66 5.76 6.12
N PRO A 99 3.20 5.88 7.34
CA PRO A 99 4.61 5.65 7.61
C PRO A 99 5.01 4.19 7.36
N LYS A 100 6.13 4.00 6.64
CA LYS A 100 6.67 2.70 6.16
C LYS A 100 7.97 2.86 5.36
N GLY A 101 8.93 1.99 5.65
CA GLY A 101 10.12 1.80 4.82
C GLY A 101 10.48 0.35 4.58
N LYS A 102 11.71 0.15 4.10
CA LYS A 102 12.24 -1.16 3.70
C LYS A 102 12.68 -1.90 4.95
N LEU A 103 12.56 -3.23 4.93
CA LEU A 103 13.16 -4.03 6.01
C LEU A 103 14.67 -4.09 5.84
N GLU A 104 15.36 -4.02 6.97
CA GLU A 104 16.80 -4.28 7.05
C GLU A 104 17.09 -5.80 7.05
N ASP A 105 18.34 -6.16 6.79
CA ASP A 105 18.77 -7.57 6.77
C ASP A 105 18.61 -8.21 8.15
N GLY A 106 17.90 -9.33 8.21
CA GLY A 106 17.59 -10.03 9.46
C GLY A 106 16.43 -9.41 10.25
N GLU A 107 15.88 -8.27 9.82
CA GLU A 107 14.81 -7.58 10.54
C GLU A 107 13.45 -8.28 10.42
N THR A 108 12.74 -8.41 11.54
CA THR A 108 11.36 -8.91 11.48
C THR A 108 10.43 -7.84 10.94
N LYS A 109 9.41 -8.25 10.18
CA LYS A 109 8.35 -7.35 9.67
C LYS A 109 7.68 -6.51 10.76
N LYS A 110 7.61 -7.02 11.99
CA LYS A 110 7.02 -6.34 13.14
C LYS A 110 7.96 -5.25 13.66
N THR A 111 9.24 -5.59 13.84
CA THR A 111 10.29 -4.67 14.29
C THR A 111 10.48 -3.55 13.29
N GLY A 112 10.63 -3.87 12.00
CA GLY A 112 10.79 -2.84 10.96
C GLY A 112 9.57 -1.94 10.82
N ALA A 113 8.36 -2.47 11.00
CA ALA A 113 7.18 -1.61 11.01
C ALA A 113 7.22 -0.55 12.13
N VAL A 114 7.67 -0.94 13.33
CA VAL A 114 7.82 -0.02 14.47
C VAL A 114 8.94 0.98 14.19
N ARG A 115 10.15 0.50 13.88
CA ARG A 115 11.33 1.34 13.59
C ARG A 115 11.01 2.43 12.57
N GLU A 116 10.46 2.04 11.42
CA GLU A 116 10.13 2.98 10.34
C GLU A 116 9.12 4.05 10.77
N VAL A 117 8.12 3.69 11.57
CA VAL A 117 7.16 4.67 12.11
C VAL A 117 7.85 5.66 13.04
N GLU A 118 8.71 5.17 13.91
CA GLU A 118 9.41 6.01 14.88
C GLU A 118 10.42 6.94 14.19
N GLU A 119 11.18 6.44 13.21
CA GLU A 119 12.15 7.18 12.41
C GLU A 119 11.49 8.23 11.53
N GLU A 120 10.46 7.86 10.76
CA GLU A 120 9.83 8.76 9.78
C GLU A 120 9.03 9.89 10.44
N CYS A 121 8.56 9.69 11.67
CA CYS A 121 7.60 10.58 12.34
C CYS A 121 8.10 11.23 13.63
N GLY A 122 9.19 10.75 14.22
CA GLY A 122 9.73 11.26 15.49
C GLY A 122 8.81 11.01 16.68
N ILE A 123 8.18 9.83 16.74
CA ILE A 123 7.32 9.40 17.86
C ILE A 123 7.74 8.02 18.35
N THR A 124 7.23 7.61 19.51
CA THR A 124 7.36 6.27 20.06
C THR A 124 6.09 5.45 19.80
N VAL A 125 6.23 4.21 19.32
CA VAL A 125 5.13 3.25 19.19
C VAL A 125 5.02 2.43 20.47
N ASN A 126 4.03 2.76 21.31
CA ASN A 126 3.85 2.10 22.60
C ASN A 126 3.21 0.71 22.52
N ALA A 127 2.47 0.41 21.44
CA ALA A 127 1.96 -0.95 21.23
C ALA A 127 1.79 -1.30 19.75
N LEU A 128 2.42 -2.40 19.35
CA LEU A 128 2.15 -3.06 18.08
C LEU A 128 0.93 -3.99 18.22
N GLN A 129 -0.06 -3.82 17.35
CA GLN A 129 -1.28 -4.61 17.36
C GLN A 129 -1.34 -5.60 16.18
N LYS A 130 -2.56 -5.98 15.78
CA LYS A 130 -2.78 -6.95 14.71
C LYS A 130 -2.24 -6.46 13.37
N LYS A 131 -1.86 -7.42 12.53
CA LYS A 131 -1.60 -7.17 11.12
C LYS A 131 -2.90 -6.73 10.41
N ILE A 132 -2.80 -5.70 9.59
CA ILE A 132 -3.92 -5.18 8.78
C ILE A 132 -3.98 -5.95 7.46
N CYS A 133 -2.98 -5.79 6.61
CA CYS A 133 -2.92 -6.44 5.30
C CYS A 133 -1.49 -6.40 4.72
N LYS A 134 -1.38 -6.73 3.43
CA LYS A 134 -0.22 -6.40 2.62
C LYS A 134 -0.68 -5.61 1.39
N THR A 135 0.20 -4.76 0.87
CA THR A 135 0.00 -4.08 -0.42
C THR A 135 1.19 -4.32 -1.32
N TYR A 136 0.95 -4.34 -2.63
CA TYR A 136 1.96 -4.62 -3.65
C TYR A 136 2.09 -3.43 -4.59
N HIS A 137 3.27 -2.84 -4.70
CA HIS A 137 3.53 -1.70 -5.56
C HIS A 137 4.77 -1.96 -6.41
N VAL A 138 4.71 -1.65 -7.70
CA VAL A 138 5.84 -1.80 -8.62
C VAL A 138 6.42 -0.44 -8.92
N TYR A 139 7.73 -0.34 -8.80
CA TYR A 139 8.51 0.80 -9.28
C TYR A 139 9.84 0.29 -9.85
N THR A 140 10.67 1.17 -10.39
CA THR A 140 11.96 0.80 -10.96
C THR A 140 13.12 1.13 -10.04
N ILE A 141 14.10 0.25 -9.95
CA ILE A 141 15.44 0.54 -9.41
C ILE A 141 16.42 0.43 -10.57
N LYS A 142 17.14 1.52 -10.87
CA LYS A 142 18.09 1.60 -12.00
C LYS A 142 17.47 1.10 -13.33
N GLY A 143 16.20 1.44 -13.58
CA GLY A 143 15.46 1.04 -14.78
C GLY A 143 14.80 -0.36 -14.73
N THR A 144 15.15 -1.20 -13.74
CA THR A 144 14.59 -2.55 -13.60
C THR A 144 13.36 -2.53 -12.69
N PRO A 145 12.20 -3.08 -13.10
CA PRO A 145 11.02 -3.14 -12.24
C PRO A 145 11.25 -4.09 -11.05
N VAL A 146 10.80 -3.65 -9.88
CA VAL A 146 10.83 -4.41 -8.62
C VAL A 146 9.46 -4.38 -7.97
N LEU A 147 9.09 -5.45 -7.27
CA LEU A 147 7.83 -5.55 -6.55
C LEU A 147 8.05 -5.23 -5.07
N LYS A 148 7.64 -4.04 -4.62
CA LYS A 148 7.61 -3.72 -3.19
C LYS A 148 6.35 -4.29 -2.55
N LYS A 149 6.58 -5.12 -1.53
CA LYS A 149 5.54 -5.78 -0.73
C LYS A 149 5.57 -5.20 0.67
N THR A 150 4.59 -4.35 0.97
CA THR A 150 4.52 -3.67 2.27
C THR A 150 3.58 -4.41 3.21
N HIS A 151 4.05 -4.67 4.42
CA HIS A 151 3.30 -5.29 5.50
C HIS A 151 2.78 -4.23 6.46
N TRP A 152 1.46 -4.17 6.64
CA TRP A 152 0.82 -3.13 7.44
C TRP A 152 0.32 -3.67 8.76
N TYR A 153 0.54 -2.90 9.83
CA TYR A 153 0.11 -3.24 11.19
C TYR A 153 -0.66 -2.07 11.81
N ALA A 154 -1.60 -2.41 12.69
CA ALA A 154 -2.22 -1.41 13.56
C ALA A 154 -1.29 -1.13 14.74
N MET A 155 -1.18 0.13 15.15
CA MET A 155 -0.27 0.57 16.20
C MET A 155 -0.91 1.61 17.11
N LYS A 156 -0.34 1.75 18.31
CA LYS A 156 -0.73 2.75 19.30
C LYS A 156 0.45 3.64 19.67
N HIS A 157 0.16 4.92 19.79
CA HIS A 157 1.04 5.94 20.36
C HIS A 157 0.33 6.58 21.55
N LYS A 158 1.10 6.93 22.58
CA LYS A 158 0.68 7.61 23.80
C LYS A 158 1.51 8.86 24.00
N GLY A 159 0.86 9.92 24.45
CA GLY A 159 1.49 11.21 24.73
C GLY A 159 1.38 12.22 23.58
N HIS A 160 2.26 13.21 23.63
CA HIS A 160 2.22 14.42 22.79
C HIS A 160 3.61 14.75 22.23
N GLU A 161 4.35 13.72 21.81
CA GLU A 161 5.65 13.91 21.18
C GLU A 161 5.54 14.82 19.95
N LYS A 162 6.53 15.69 19.78
CA LYS A 162 6.55 16.60 18.64
C LYS A 162 6.90 15.82 17.38
N LEU A 163 5.98 15.84 16.42
CA LEU A 163 6.18 15.22 15.12
C LEU A 163 7.41 15.81 14.42
N LYS A 164 8.27 14.93 13.92
CA LYS A 164 9.49 15.28 13.19
C LYS A 164 9.55 14.47 11.89
N PRO A 165 9.19 15.09 10.75
CA PRO A 165 9.35 14.46 9.44
C PRO A 165 10.81 14.10 9.16
N GLN A 166 11.05 12.88 8.69
CA GLN A 166 12.35 12.45 8.16
C GLN A 166 12.52 12.94 6.72
N LYS A 167 13.16 14.11 6.58
CA LYS A 167 13.28 14.81 5.29
C LYS A 167 14.13 14.05 4.27
N GLU A 168 15.06 13.23 4.75
CA GLU A 168 15.97 12.40 3.93
C GLU A 168 15.19 11.39 3.07
N GLU A 169 14.02 10.95 3.55
CA GLU A 169 13.10 10.05 2.82
C GLU A 169 12.05 10.82 1.98
N GLY A 170 12.22 12.14 1.84
CA GLY A 170 11.30 13.00 1.10
C GLY A 170 9.99 13.28 1.82
N ILE A 171 9.93 13.03 3.13
CA ILE A 171 8.76 13.35 3.96
C ILE A 171 8.83 14.83 4.32
N THR A 172 7.82 15.56 3.86
CA THR A 172 7.74 17.02 4.02
C THR A 172 6.81 17.42 5.16
N ASP A 173 5.91 16.54 5.58
CA ASP A 173 4.99 16.78 6.69
C ASP A 173 4.58 15.48 7.38
N VAL A 174 4.22 15.57 8.65
CA VAL A 174 3.69 14.47 9.47
C VAL A 174 2.59 15.06 10.34
N ARG A 175 1.39 14.47 10.30
CA ARG A 175 0.22 15.01 11.02
C ARG A 175 -0.68 13.94 11.61
N TRP A 176 -1.33 14.31 12.71
CA TRP A 176 -2.46 13.58 13.28
C TRP A 176 -3.76 14.07 12.66
N PHE A 177 -4.59 13.14 12.19
CA PHE A 177 -5.92 13.43 11.64
C PHE A 177 -7.01 12.76 12.45
N LYS A 178 -8.09 13.49 12.75
CA LYS A 178 -9.26 12.89 13.40
C LYS A 178 -9.90 11.89 12.45
N LYS A 179 -10.65 10.93 13.01
CA LYS A 179 -11.40 9.97 12.19
C LYS A 179 -12.32 10.65 11.15
N GLY A 180 -12.96 11.77 11.52
CA GLY A 180 -13.83 12.53 10.62
C GLY A 180 -13.11 13.26 9.50
N ASP A 181 -11.80 13.49 9.64
CA ASP A 181 -10.98 14.22 8.67
C ASP A 181 -10.26 13.28 7.68
N ILE A 182 -10.52 11.96 7.76
CA ILE A 182 -9.92 10.98 6.84
C ILE A 182 -10.48 11.12 5.43
N ASP A 183 -11.76 11.44 5.25
CA ASP A 183 -12.39 11.51 3.93
C ASP A 183 -11.71 12.54 2.99
N PRO A 184 -11.36 13.76 3.43
CA PRO A 184 -10.51 14.67 2.66
C PRO A 184 -9.15 14.08 2.27
N ILE A 185 -8.52 13.28 3.14
CA ILE A 185 -7.23 12.63 2.85
C ILE A 185 -7.37 11.64 1.68
N LEU A 186 -8.53 10.98 1.54
CA LEU A 186 -8.78 10.03 0.46
C LEU A 186 -8.70 10.67 -0.93
N GLN A 187 -8.94 11.98 -1.03
CA GLN A 187 -8.83 12.73 -2.28
C GLN A 187 -7.38 12.94 -2.71
N ASN A 188 -6.43 12.88 -1.77
CA ASN A 188 -5.01 13.06 -2.04
C ASN A 188 -4.12 12.01 -1.37
N THR A 189 -4.42 10.73 -1.61
CA THR A 189 -3.60 9.60 -1.13
C THR A 189 -3.35 8.58 -2.23
N PHE A 190 -2.50 7.59 -1.95
CA PHE A 190 -2.25 6.48 -2.85
C PHE A 190 -3.40 5.46 -2.79
N PRO A 191 -3.81 4.87 -3.93
CA PRO A 191 -4.85 3.84 -3.96
C PRO A 191 -4.56 2.64 -3.05
N SER A 192 -3.29 2.30 -2.85
CA SER A 192 -2.86 1.25 -1.92
C SER A 192 -3.19 1.58 -0.46
N ILE A 193 -3.13 2.85 -0.07
CA ILE A 193 -3.42 3.28 1.31
C ILE A 193 -4.91 3.24 1.59
N VAL A 194 -5.74 3.58 0.60
CA VAL A 194 -7.18 3.37 0.70
C VAL A 194 -7.52 1.92 1.00
N ASP A 195 -6.85 0.96 0.36
CA ASP A 195 -7.04 -0.46 0.68
C ASP A 195 -6.67 -0.81 2.14
N VAL A 196 -5.62 -0.19 2.69
CA VAL A 196 -5.27 -0.35 4.11
C VAL A 196 -6.39 0.19 5.00
N LEU A 197 -6.89 1.40 4.73
CA LEU A 197 -7.94 2.05 5.52
C LEU A 197 -9.30 1.33 5.44
N VAL A 198 -9.64 0.76 4.28
CA VAL A 198 -10.83 -0.10 4.13
C VAL A 198 -10.68 -1.36 4.97
N LYS A 199 -9.49 -1.98 5.01
CA LYS A 199 -9.23 -3.18 5.83
C LYS A 199 -9.31 -2.92 7.33
N THR A 200 -9.19 -1.68 7.79
CA THR A 200 -9.38 -1.32 9.20
C THR A 200 -10.82 -0.92 9.54
N GLY A 201 -11.67 -0.72 8.53
CA GLY A 201 -13.03 -0.20 8.70
C GLY A 201 -13.10 1.31 8.98
N LEU A 202 -12.00 2.04 8.77
CA LEU A 202 -12.02 3.51 8.85
C LEU A 202 -12.72 4.14 7.66
N VAL A 203 -12.62 3.48 6.51
CA VAL A 203 -13.30 3.86 5.28
C VAL A 203 -14.22 2.71 4.91
N LYS A 204 -15.50 3.01 4.67
CA LYS A 204 -16.51 1.97 4.41
C LYS A 204 -16.26 1.26 3.08
N GLU A 205 -15.98 2.03 2.03
CA GLU A 205 -15.79 1.51 0.67
C GLU A 205 -14.76 2.33 -0.10
N ARG A 206 -14.20 1.74 -1.16
CA ARG A 206 -13.26 2.44 -2.03
C ARG A 206 -14.01 3.56 -2.78
N PRO A 207 -13.53 4.81 -2.76
CA PRO A 207 -14.08 5.88 -3.58
C PRO A 207 -14.03 5.52 -5.07
N ALA A 208 -15.11 5.81 -5.81
CA ALA A 208 -15.21 5.55 -7.25
C ALA A 208 -14.10 6.27 -8.07
N LEU A 209 -13.60 7.40 -7.56
CA LEU A 209 -12.50 8.19 -8.14
C LEU A 209 -11.15 7.45 -8.22
N LEU A 210 -10.99 6.32 -7.50
CA LEU A 210 -9.78 5.48 -7.53
C LEU A 210 -9.99 4.20 -8.37
N LEU A 211 -11.04 4.18 -9.17
CA LEU A 211 -11.42 3.13 -10.12
C LEU A 211 -11.49 3.66 -11.57
N GLY A 212 -11.00 4.87 -11.83
CA GLY A 212 -10.89 5.47 -13.17
C GLY A 212 -9.44 5.65 -13.57
#